data_AF-A0A7R9ZKX7-F1
#
_entry.id   AF-A0A7R9ZKX7-F1
#
_cell.length_a   1.000
_cell.length_b   1.000
_cell.length_c   1.000
_cell.angle_alpha   90.00
_cell.angle_beta   90.00
_cell.angle_gamma   90.00
#
_symmetry.space_group_name_H-M   'P 1'
#
loop_
_entity.id
_entity.type
_entity.pdbx_description
1 polymer ?
#
loop_
_entity_poly.entity_id
_entity_poly.type
_entity_poly.pdbx_seq_one_letter_code
_entity_poly.pdbx_strand_id
1 'polypeptide(L)'
;KAVVIGKGRGIARMPGNVRLGKIVDSFLSVYQKCRNKTDRSTVVTEILHIVYKECPTGAFVRKEAGDKWFEVGDTVARIKIGSMLRDRLPGQYKSSTRVRVAVRRAAHGLQPTNQAKTKDGRNDDTDTDGNDPNSSQNMDTDTDADTSATDLGGTGQRRNTDGAAGTEGAKNME
;
A
#
# COMPACT_ATOMS: atom_id res chain seq x y z
N LYS A 1 14.14 -20.92 -0.24
CA LYS A 1 14.93 -19.73 -0.64
C LYS A 1 14.33 -18.50 0.04
N ALA A 2 15.16 -17.64 0.63
CA ALA A 2 14.72 -16.45 1.36
C ALA A 2 14.02 -15.41 0.46
N VAL A 3 13.06 -14.71 1.04
CA VAL A 3 12.39 -13.54 0.45
C VAL A 3 13.16 -12.30 0.86
N VAL A 4 13.56 -11.50 -0.13
CA VAL A 4 14.26 -10.24 0.13
C VAL A 4 13.25 -9.09 0.21
N ILE A 5 13.24 -8.43 1.36
CA ILE A 5 12.49 -7.20 1.61
C ILE A 5 13.26 -6.02 1.04
N GLY A 6 12.65 -5.35 0.07
CA GLY A 6 13.18 -4.14 -0.54
C GLY A 6 12.34 -3.70 -1.74
N LYS A 7 12.81 -2.65 -2.41
CA LYS A 7 12.20 -2.05 -3.60
C LYS A 7 13.11 -2.24 -4.82
N GLY A 8 12.54 -2.19 -6.01
CA GLY A 8 13.28 -2.25 -7.27
C GLY A 8 13.19 -3.60 -8.00
N ARG A 9 13.51 -3.55 -9.30
CA ARG A 9 13.30 -4.67 -10.24
C ARG A 9 14.21 -5.87 -9.95
N GLY A 10 15.46 -5.63 -9.54
CA GLY A 10 16.40 -6.71 -9.16
C GLY A 10 15.86 -7.55 -8.00
N ILE A 11 15.40 -6.89 -6.93
CA ILE A 11 14.80 -7.53 -5.77
C ILE A 11 13.51 -8.28 -6.14
N ALA A 12 12.67 -7.70 -7.00
CA ALA A 12 11.43 -8.36 -7.44
C ALA A 12 11.68 -9.67 -8.22
N ARG A 13 12.80 -9.76 -8.95
CA ARG A 13 13.17 -10.94 -9.74
C ARG A 13 13.94 -12.01 -8.95
N MET A 14 14.26 -11.75 -7.69
CA MET A 14 14.92 -12.75 -6.84
C MET A 14 14.05 -14.01 -6.74
N PRO A 15 14.63 -15.22 -6.76
CA PRO A 15 13.86 -16.47 -6.78
C PRO A 15 12.83 -16.59 -5.65
N GLY A 16 13.18 -16.15 -4.43
CA GLY A 16 12.24 -16.15 -3.29
C GLY A 16 11.06 -15.20 -3.49
N ASN A 17 11.30 -14.02 -4.07
CA ASN A 17 10.27 -13.02 -4.33
C ASN A 17 9.34 -13.43 -5.49
N VAL A 18 9.90 -14.08 -6.52
CA VAL A 18 9.11 -14.67 -7.61
C VAL A 18 8.21 -15.78 -7.08
N ARG A 19 8.75 -16.67 -6.23
CA ARG A 19 7.98 -17.73 -5.58
C ARG A 19 6.87 -17.17 -4.68
N LEU A 20 7.20 -16.20 -3.83
CA LEU A 20 6.21 -15.50 -3.01
C LEU A 20 5.11 -14.89 -3.87
N GLY A 21 5.47 -14.33 -5.04
CA GLY A 21 4.50 -13.86 -6.02
C GLY A 21 3.49 -14.93 -6.43
N LYS A 22 3.96 -16.13 -6.79
CA LYS A 22 3.09 -17.25 -7.18
C LYS A 22 2.17 -17.71 -6.05
N ILE A 23 2.68 -17.75 -4.81
CA ILE A 23 1.87 -18.06 -3.62
C ILE A 23 0.81 -16.98 -3.45
N VAL A 24 1.19 -15.70 -3.50
CA VAL A 24 0.21 -14.60 -3.41
C VAL A 24 -0.86 -14.73 -4.49
N ASP A 25 -0.48 -15.06 -5.73
CA ASP A 25 -1.40 -15.22 -6.85
C ASP A 25 -2.45 -16.33 -6.59
N SER A 26 -2.09 -17.43 -5.93
CA SER A 26 -3.04 -18.49 -5.58
C SER A 26 -4.06 -18.06 -4.51
N PHE A 27 -3.73 -17.08 -3.67
CA PHE A 27 -4.61 -16.56 -2.61
C PHE A 27 -5.42 -15.33 -3.03
N LEU A 28 -5.20 -14.78 -4.23
CA LEU A 28 -5.89 -13.55 -4.67
C LEU A 28 -7.42 -13.70 -4.69
N SER A 29 -7.92 -14.84 -5.17
CA SER A 29 -9.37 -15.09 -5.26
C SER A 29 -10.03 -15.14 -3.89
N VAL A 30 -9.34 -15.71 -2.89
CA VAL A 30 -9.80 -15.77 -1.50
C VAL A 30 -9.76 -14.37 -0.89
N TYR A 31 -8.63 -13.68 -1.02
CA TYR A 31 -8.44 -12.32 -0.51
C TYR A 31 -9.47 -11.33 -1.06
N GLN A 32 -9.83 -11.46 -2.34
CA GLN A 32 -10.84 -10.61 -2.99
C GLN A 32 -12.24 -10.79 -2.39
N LYS A 33 -12.58 -12.01 -1.96
CA LYS A 33 -13.88 -12.32 -1.35
C LYS A 33 -13.98 -11.86 0.11
N CYS A 34 -12.84 -11.64 0.78
CA CYS A 34 -12.81 -11.18 2.16
C CYS A 34 -13.35 -9.75 2.32
N ARG A 35 -14.46 -9.63 3.06
CA ARG A 35 -15.09 -8.35 3.41
C ARG A 35 -14.47 -7.72 4.67
N ASN A 36 -14.05 -8.55 5.62
CA ASN A 36 -13.62 -8.09 6.94
C ASN A 36 -12.09 -8.00 7.04
N LYS A 37 -11.60 -7.10 7.91
CA LYS A 37 -10.16 -6.94 8.16
C LYS A 37 -9.54 -8.21 8.76
N THR A 38 -10.29 -8.89 9.63
CA THR A 38 -9.85 -10.14 10.28
C THR A 38 -9.59 -11.23 9.24
N ASP A 39 -10.52 -11.48 8.33
CA ASP A 39 -10.38 -12.49 7.27
C ASP A 39 -9.17 -12.21 6.37
N ARG A 40 -8.96 -10.95 6.00
CA ARG A 40 -7.78 -10.53 5.24
C ARG A 40 -6.48 -10.77 6.01
N SER A 41 -6.50 -10.56 7.32
CA SER A 41 -5.36 -10.86 8.19
C SER A 41 -5.09 -12.36 8.23
N THR A 42 -6.13 -13.20 8.30
CA THR A 42 -6.00 -14.66 8.26
C THR A 42 -5.33 -15.13 6.97
N VAL A 43 -5.75 -14.61 5.81
CA VAL A 43 -5.10 -14.93 4.52
C VAL A 43 -3.62 -14.55 4.52
N VAL A 44 -3.26 -13.39 5.07
CA VAL A 44 -1.86 -12.95 5.18
C VAL A 44 -1.06 -13.88 6.10
N THR A 45 -1.63 -14.28 7.24
CA THR A 45 -1.02 -15.21 8.19
C THR A 45 -0.82 -16.59 7.56
N GLU A 46 -1.77 -17.08 6.77
CA GLU A 46 -1.66 -18.36 6.08
C GLU A 46 -0.51 -18.36 5.07
N ILE A 47 -0.40 -17.32 4.24
CA ILE A 47 0.73 -17.14 3.31
C ILE A 47 2.05 -17.09 4.08
N LEU A 48 2.09 -16.38 5.21
CA LEU A 48 3.28 -16.29 6.06
C LEU A 48 3.71 -17.67 6.57
N HIS A 49 2.78 -18.48 7.06
CA HIS A 49 3.05 -19.84 7.52
C HIS A 49 3.55 -20.76 6.40
N ILE A 50 3.00 -20.65 5.19
CA ILE A 50 3.50 -21.40 4.02
C ILE A 50 4.97 -21.05 3.75
N VAL A 51 5.31 -19.77 3.79
CA VAL A 51 6.69 -19.32 3.53
C VAL A 51 7.64 -19.81 4.61
N TYR A 52 7.26 -19.76 5.89
CA TYR A 52 8.07 -20.29 6.99
C TYR A 52 8.22 -21.80 6.96
N LYS A 53 7.16 -22.54 6.59
CA LYS A 53 7.23 -24.00 6.43
C LYS A 53 8.24 -24.40 5.36
N GLU A 54 8.35 -23.63 4.28
CA GLU A 54 9.33 -23.87 3.21
C GLU A 54 10.73 -23.33 3.50
N CYS A 55 10.88 -22.43 4.48
CA CYS A 55 12.14 -21.79 4.83
C CYS A 55 12.16 -21.50 6.34
N PRO A 56 12.52 -22.49 7.19
CA PRO A 56 12.45 -22.35 8.64
C PRO A 56 13.36 -21.27 9.22
N THR A 57 14.44 -20.95 8.52
CA THR A 57 15.44 -19.95 8.94
C THR A 57 15.62 -18.91 7.84
N GLY A 58 15.61 -17.62 8.21
CA GLY A 58 15.86 -16.53 7.27
C GLY A 58 14.82 -16.43 6.16
N ALA A 59 13.54 -16.70 6.47
CA ALA A 59 12.46 -16.70 5.49
C ALA A 59 12.31 -15.32 4.83
N PHE A 60 12.45 -14.26 5.62
CA PHE A 60 12.42 -12.87 5.18
C PHE A 60 13.70 -12.17 5.63
N VAL A 61 14.41 -11.57 4.68
CA VAL A 61 15.67 -10.88 4.93
C VAL A 61 15.66 -9.49 4.33
N ARG A 62 16.39 -8.56 4.95
CA ARG A 62 16.60 -7.20 4.46
C ARG A 62 18.09 -6.91 4.44
N LYS A 63 18.54 -6.22 3.39
CA LYS A 63 19.91 -5.74 3.28
C LYS A 63 20.00 -4.34 3.91
N GLU A 64 20.96 -4.14 4.82
CA GLU A 64 21.28 -2.83 5.39
C GLU A 64 22.44 -2.17 4.64
N ALA A 65 22.75 -0.91 4.96
CA ALA A 65 23.97 -0.26 4.51
C ALA A 65 25.20 -1.04 5.00
N GLY A 66 26.11 -1.38 4.09
CA GLY A 66 27.34 -2.12 4.42
C GLY A 66 27.28 -3.64 4.24
N ASP A 67 26.53 -4.13 3.25
CA ASP A 67 26.48 -5.55 2.82
C ASP A 67 26.01 -6.58 3.86
N LYS A 68 25.51 -6.14 5.01
CA LYS A 68 24.94 -7.00 6.04
C LYS A 68 23.48 -7.34 5.75
N TRP A 69 23.12 -8.58 6.03
CA TRP A 69 21.76 -9.11 5.90
C TRP A 69 21.18 -9.40 7.27
N PHE A 70 19.94 -8.97 7.48
CA PHE A 70 19.23 -9.16 8.73
C PHE A 70 17.93 -9.89 8.48
N GLU A 71 17.62 -10.81 9.39
CA GLU A 71 16.31 -11.43 9.43
C GLU A 71 15.25 -10.39 9.83
N VAL A 72 14.10 -10.51 9.19
CA VAL A 72 13.00 -9.58 9.32
C VAL A 72 11.87 -10.25 10.08
N GLY A 73 11.39 -9.60 11.13
CA GLY A 73 10.27 -10.11 11.92
C GLY A 73 8.93 -10.10 11.17
N ASP A 74 7.99 -10.89 11.70
CA ASP A 74 6.67 -11.15 11.11
C ASP A 74 5.89 -9.88 10.73
N THR A 75 5.97 -8.84 11.54
CA THR A 75 5.25 -7.58 11.29
C THR A 75 5.58 -7.01 9.92
N VAL A 76 6.86 -6.98 9.54
CA VAL A 76 7.31 -6.45 8.26
C VAL A 76 7.01 -7.44 7.13
N ALA A 77 7.14 -8.74 7.37
CA ALA A 77 6.77 -9.78 6.41
C ALA A 77 5.28 -9.70 6.04
N ARG A 78 4.40 -9.54 7.03
CA ARG A 78 2.95 -9.35 6.82
C ARG A 78 2.64 -8.09 6.01
N ILE A 79 3.34 -6.97 6.29
CA ILE A 79 3.18 -5.73 5.51
C ILE A 79 3.57 -5.96 4.04
N LYS A 80 4.67 -6.68 3.79
CA LYS A 80 5.12 -7.04 2.44
C LYS A 80 4.07 -7.88 1.70
N ILE A 81 3.57 -8.94 2.33
CA ILE A 81 2.55 -9.82 1.76
C ILE A 81 1.27 -9.04 1.46
N GLY A 82 0.80 -8.25 2.43
CA GLY A 82 -0.39 -7.40 2.27
C GLY A 82 -0.26 -6.37 1.16
N SER A 83 0.92 -5.78 0.97
CA SER A 83 1.19 -4.91 -0.19
C SER A 83 1.06 -5.69 -1.49
N MET A 84 1.70 -6.86 -1.59
CA MET A 84 1.66 -7.66 -2.81
C MET A 84 0.24 -8.11 -3.19
N LEU A 85 -0.59 -8.50 -2.20
CA LEU A 85 -1.99 -8.83 -2.42
C LEU A 85 -2.78 -7.65 -2.99
N ARG A 86 -2.57 -6.44 -2.46
CA ARG A 86 -3.22 -5.22 -2.97
C ARG A 86 -2.75 -4.84 -4.37
N ASP A 87 -1.45 -4.94 -4.61
CA ASP A 87 -0.85 -4.56 -5.90
C ASP A 87 -1.27 -5.50 -7.05
N ARG A 88 -1.55 -6.76 -6.72
CA ARG A 88 -1.94 -7.81 -7.68
C ARG A 88 -3.44 -7.97 -7.84
N LEU A 89 -4.25 -7.27 -7.05
CA LEU A 89 -5.70 -7.33 -7.14
C LEU A 89 -6.19 -6.61 -8.42
N PRO A 90 -6.70 -7.32 -9.43
CA PRO A 90 -7.10 -6.71 -10.68
C PRO A 90 -8.31 -5.79 -10.49
N GLY A 91 -8.27 -4.59 -11.09
CA GLY A 91 -9.43 -3.70 -11.24
C GLY A 91 -9.79 -2.80 -10.04
N GLN A 92 -9.26 -3.06 -8.84
CA GLN A 92 -9.59 -2.24 -7.66
C GLN A 92 -8.62 -1.07 -7.43
N TYR A 93 -7.45 -1.06 -8.08
CA TYR A 93 -6.44 0.00 -7.90
C TYR A 93 -6.51 1.05 -9.02
N LYS A 94 -7.46 1.99 -8.89
CA LYS A 94 -7.72 3.08 -9.87
C LYS A 94 -6.64 4.17 -9.92
N SER A 95 -5.69 4.19 -8.97
CA SER A 95 -4.69 5.27 -8.83
C SER A 95 -3.34 5.01 -9.50
N SER A 96 -3.13 3.85 -10.15
CA SER A 96 -1.87 3.63 -10.84
C SER A 96 -1.69 4.62 -11.98
N THR A 97 -0.46 5.11 -12.18
CA THR A 97 -0.11 5.99 -13.30
C THR A 97 -0.55 5.40 -14.64
N ARG A 98 -0.52 4.07 -14.78
CA ARG A 98 -0.96 3.35 -15.98
C ARG A 98 -2.47 3.48 -16.22
N VAL A 99 -3.30 3.37 -15.17
CA VAL A 99 -4.75 3.58 -15.25
C VAL A 99 -5.06 5.04 -15.57
N ARG A 100 -4.41 6.00 -14.90
CA ARG A 100 -4.59 7.44 -15.18
C ARG A 100 -4.18 7.81 -16.61
N VAL A 101 -3.08 7.25 -17.11
CA VAL A 101 -2.62 7.43 -18.50
C VAL A 101 -3.60 6.80 -19.48
N ALA A 102 -4.12 5.61 -19.20
CA ALA A 102 -5.13 4.96 -20.05
C ALA A 102 -6.43 5.77 -20.10
N VAL A 103 -6.93 6.26 -18.96
CA VAL A 103 -8.11 7.13 -18.88
C VAL A 103 -7.89 8.45 -19.62
N ARG A 104 -6.72 9.08 -19.45
CA ARG A 104 -6.37 10.31 -20.18
C ARG A 104 -6.32 10.05 -21.69
N ARG A 105 -5.69 8.96 -22.14
CA ARG A 105 -5.64 8.60 -23.57
C ARG A 105 -7.04 8.35 -24.16
N ALA A 106 -7.89 7.66 -23.41
CA ALA A 106 -9.28 7.43 -23.80
C ALA A 106 -10.08 8.74 -23.89
N ALA A 107 -9.89 9.67 -22.94
CA ALA A 107 -10.53 10.99 -22.95
C ALA A 107 -10.07 11.87 -24.14
N HIS A 108 -8.82 11.72 -24.59
CA HIS A 108 -8.29 12.44 -25.75
C HIS A 108 -8.45 11.67 -27.08
N GLY A 109 -9.26 10.60 -27.14
CA GLY A 109 -9.56 9.87 -28.38
C GLY A 109 -8.36 9.10 -28.96
N LEU A 110 -7.25 8.96 -28.23
CA LEU A 110 -6.08 8.19 -28.67
C LEU A 110 -6.32 6.71 -28.40
N GLN A 111 -6.57 5.96 -29.47
CA GLN A 111 -6.72 4.51 -29.44
C GLN A 111 -5.46 3.85 -28.81
N PRO A 112 -5.62 2.84 -27.95
CA PRO A 112 -4.48 2.09 -27.44
C PRO A 112 -3.85 1.31 -28.60
N THR A 113 -2.64 1.70 -28.99
CA THR A 113 -1.86 0.94 -29.96
C THR A 113 -1.59 -0.46 -29.39
N ASN A 114 -2.17 -1.48 -30.02
CA ASN A 114 -1.86 -2.89 -29.76
C ASN A 114 -0.40 -3.16 -30.17
N GLN A 115 0.55 -2.85 -29.29
CA GLN A 115 1.93 -3.33 -29.43
C GLN A 115 2.32 -4.11 -28.18
N ALA A 116 1.96 -5.39 -28.20
CA ALA A 116 2.71 -6.42 -27.52
C ALA A 116 3.89 -6.82 -28.41
N LYS A 117 5.11 -6.31 -28.15
CA LYS A 117 6.35 -7.04 -28.39
C LYS A 117 7.56 -6.33 -27.76
N THR A 118 8.16 -7.03 -26.81
CA THR A 118 9.61 -7.27 -26.63
C THR A 118 10.62 -6.17 -26.99
N LYS A 119 11.49 -5.87 -26.02
CA LYS A 119 12.98 -5.97 -26.07
C LYS A 119 13.61 -4.81 -25.30
N ASP A 120 14.66 -5.18 -24.59
CA ASP A 120 15.66 -4.30 -23.99
C ASP A 120 16.07 -3.16 -24.93
N GLY A 121 16.25 -1.98 -24.34
CA GLY A 121 16.75 -0.79 -25.01
C GLY A 121 16.74 0.37 -24.03
N ARG A 122 17.89 0.59 -23.36
CA ARG A 122 18.26 1.94 -22.92
C ARG A 122 18.32 2.79 -24.18
N ASN A 123 17.70 3.95 -24.16
CA ASN A 123 18.22 5.15 -24.82
C ASN A 123 17.92 6.29 -23.84
N ASP A 124 18.99 6.67 -23.15
CA ASP A 124 19.29 8.04 -22.80
C ASP A 124 19.35 8.87 -24.10
N ASP A 125 19.22 10.18 -24.00
CA ASP A 125 19.55 11.23 -25.00
C ASP A 125 18.41 12.21 -25.33
N THR A 126 18.55 13.35 -24.64
CA THR A 126 18.51 14.75 -25.13
C THR A 126 17.23 15.34 -25.70
N ASP A 127 16.70 16.30 -24.92
CA ASP A 127 16.45 17.71 -25.25
C ASP A 127 15.77 18.12 -26.59
N THR A 128 14.79 19.01 -26.41
CA THR A 128 14.65 20.32 -27.08
C THR A 128 13.29 20.60 -27.75
N ASP A 129 12.64 21.61 -27.16
CA ASP A 129 11.71 22.64 -27.66
C ASP A 129 10.43 22.31 -28.44
N GLY A 130 9.33 22.90 -27.91
CA GLY A 130 8.05 22.97 -28.61
C GLY A 130 6.95 23.73 -27.86
N ASN A 131 7.21 25.00 -27.50
CA ASN A 131 6.24 26.11 -27.49
C ASN A 131 4.92 25.95 -26.68
N ASP A 132 4.92 26.39 -25.42
CA ASP A 132 3.71 26.79 -24.68
C ASP A 132 3.71 28.33 -24.50
N PRO A 133 2.94 29.09 -25.29
CA PRO A 133 2.73 30.51 -25.02
C PRO A 133 1.47 30.68 -24.16
N ASN A 134 1.65 30.75 -22.85
CA ASN A 134 0.75 31.58 -22.04
C ASN A 134 1.46 32.11 -20.79
N SER A 135 2.15 33.23 -20.97
CA SER A 135 2.62 34.08 -19.88
C SER A 135 1.62 35.21 -19.66
N SER A 136 1.03 35.24 -18.48
CA SER A 136 0.50 36.45 -17.82
C SER A 136 0.56 36.12 -16.32
N GLN A 137 1.63 36.56 -15.66
CA GLN A 137 1.62 37.76 -14.82
C GLN A 137 0.56 37.65 -13.71
N ASN A 138 1.03 37.47 -12.47
CA ASN A 138 0.91 38.49 -11.42
C ASN A 138 1.70 38.04 -10.18
N MET A 139 2.85 38.69 -9.98
CA MET A 139 3.35 39.05 -8.66
C MET A 139 2.26 39.89 -7.99
N ASP A 140 1.98 39.64 -6.71
CA ASP A 140 2.19 40.65 -5.68
C ASP A 140 2.00 40.00 -4.31
N THR A 141 3.07 40.09 -3.54
CA THR A 141 3.10 39.84 -2.10
C THR A 141 2.51 41.06 -1.42
N ASP A 142 1.48 40.88 -0.60
CA ASP A 142 1.30 41.79 0.53
C ASP A 142 0.78 41.06 1.77
N THR A 143 1.48 41.40 2.83
CA THR A 143 1.21 41.13 4.23
C THR A 143 0.05 42.02 4.64
N ASP A 144 -0.94 41.48 5.34
CA ASP A 144 -1.55 42.22 6.45
C ASP A 144 -2.24 41.24 7.41
N ALA A 145 -1.88 41.42 8.67
CA ALA A 145 -2.57 40.86 9.80
C ALA A 145 -3.92 41.57 9.96
N ASP A 146 -4.99 40.84 10.22
CA ASP A 146 -6.09 41.41 10.99
C ASP A 146 -6.75 40.37 11.90
N THR A 147 -7.03 40.87 13.09
CA THR A 147 -7.49 40.21 14.29
C THR A 147 -8.94 40.61 14.48
N SER A 148 -9.89 39.69 14.36
CA SER A 148 -11.25 39.83 14.94
C SER A 148 -12.04 38.54 14.66
N ALA A 149 -12.40 37.72 15.66
CA ALA A 149 -13.41 37.94 16.69
C ALA A 149 -14.82 38.19 16.13
N THR A 150 -15.57 37.11 15.91
CA THR A 150 -17.04 37.02 16.09
C THR A 150 -17.33 35.54 16.44
N ASP A 151 -17.65 35.21 17.69
CA ASP A 151 -18.96 35.31 18.33
C ASP A 151 -20.05 34.53 17.58
N LEU A 152 -20.34 33.30 18.04
CA LEU A 152 -21.67 32.68 18.01
C LEU A 152 -21.82 31.73 19.22
N GLY A 153 -22.93 31.93 19.94
CA GLY A 153 -23.25 31.42 21.29
C GLY A 153 -23.23 29.91 21.50
N GLY A 154 -23.19 29.42 22.75
CA GLY A 154 -24.27 29.56 23.74
C GLY A 154 -25.45 28.71 23.27
N THR A 155 -25.88 27.60 23.87
CA THR A 155 -26.27 27.34 25.27
C THR A 155 -26.59 25.82 25.31
N GLY A 156 -26.13 25.04 26.28
CA GLY A 156 -26.98 24.65 27.41
C GLY A 156 -27.63 23.24 27.27
N GLN A 157 -27.31 22.38 28.24
CA GLN A 157 -28.14 21.35 28.89
C GLN A 157 -27.83 19.84 28.72
N ARG A 158 -27.21 19.30 29.78
CA ARG A 158 -27.69 18.24 30.70
C ARG A 158 -27.97 16.82 30.14
N ARG A 159 -27.23 15.81 30.64
CA ARG A 159 -27.63 14.98 31.80
C ARG A 159 -26.67 13.83 32.08
N ASN A 160 -26.51 13.59 33.39
CA ASN A 160 -25.82 12.52 34.08
C ASN A 160 -26.36 11.13 33.73
N THR A 161 -25.49 10.12 33.82
CA THR A 161 -25.86 8.75 34.22
C THR A 161 -24.79 8.22 35.17
N ASP A 162 -25.00 8.49 36.46
CA ASP A 162 -24.44 7.70 37.57
C ASP A 162 -25.44 6.58 37.93
N GLY A 163 -24.93 5.45 38.42
CA GLY A 163 -25.70 4.37 39.06
C GLY A 163 -25.43 3.01 38.41
N ALA A 164 -24.46 2.19 38.81
CA ALA A 164 -24.16 1.56 40.11
C ALA A 164 -24.80 0.17 40.31
N ALA A 165 -23.92 -0.75 40.73
CA ALA A 165 -24.11 -1.87 41.68
C ALA A 165 -24.64 -3.23 41.21
N GLY A 166 -23.90 -4.26 41.67
CA GLY A 166 -24.38 -5.61 41.97
C GLY A 166 -23.36 -6.70 41.58
N THR A 167 -22.40 -7.08 42.46
CA THR A 167 -22.40 -8.27 43.37
C THR A 167 -22.46 -9.64 42.66
N GLU A 168 -21.85 -10.74 43.08
CA GLU A 168 -20.81 -11.18 44.03
C GLU A 168 -20.71 -12.72 43.83
N GLY A 169 -19.53 -13.31 44.03
CA GLY A 169 -19.32 -14.71 44.44
C GLY A 169 -19.39 -15.81 43.36
N ALA A 170 -18.89 -17.03 43.55
CA ALA A 170 -17.97 -17.65 44.50
C ALA A 170 -17.75 -19.12 44.04
N LYS A 171 -16.60 -19.73 44.39
CA LYS A 171 -16.35 -21.16 44.72
C LYS A 171 -16.19 -22.25 43.63
N ASN A 172 -14.97 -22.82 43.62
CA ASN A 172 -14.55 -24.23 43.83
C ASN A 172 -15.09 -25.44 43.04
N MET A 173 -14.14 -26.39 42.88
CA MET A 173 -14.25 -27.85 42.67
C MET A 173 -14.74 -28.27 41.28
N GLU A 174 -14.04 -29.13 40.53
CA GLU A 174 -13.53 -30.47 40.90
C GLU A 174 -12.18 -30.81 40.25
#